data_AF-A0A8S1JAM7-F1
#
_entry.id   AF-A0A8S1JAM7-F1
#
_cell.length_a   1.000
_cell.length_b   1.000
_cell.length_c   1.000
_cell.angle_alpha   90.00
_cell.angle_beta   90.00
_cell.angle_gamma   90.00
#
_symmetry.space_group_name_H-M   'P 1'
#
loop_
_entity.id
_entity.type
_entity.pdbx_description
1 polymer ?
#
loop_
_entity_poly.entity_id
_entity_poly.type
_entity_poly.pdbx_seq_one_letter_code
_entity_poly.pdbx_strand_id
1 'polypeptide(L)'
;MSFLRWNVVQSIGLSMKSKCGCDPGHSAVGNPEGFPIEYLPAMASAARWAAIRPGGPMAKRFFARHPTVLQVGSTLFVHGGLLPDHVQYGVNKINKESQMWMLGNSQIRNIPRVLAGKNAVVWTREYSWEEPKDCNCEKLKAVLDAVPGADRMVVGHTIQDAGINSACNGMVYRIDVGMSKGCGDHDVQVLEILEDKEIRRLGWDANGKPKVIGHEDAWTLNTFFGAVRSAVGSAKPA
;
A
#
# COMPACT_ATOMS: atom_id res chain seq x y z
N MET A 1 -17.94 13.47 7.39
CA MET A 1 -19.16 12.73 7.82
C MET A 1 -18.73 11.65 8.80
N SER A 2 -19.29 11.61 10.02
CA SER A 2 -18.90 10.61 11.03
C SER A 2 -19.54 9.24 10.75
N PHE A 3 -18.89 8.16 11.18
CA PHE A 3 -19.45 6.80 11.07
C PHE A 3 -20.78 6.65 11.83
N LEU A 4 -20.99 7.42 12.90
CA LEU A 4 -22.28 7.49 13.61
C LEU A 4 -23.40 8.02 12.70
N ARG A 5 -23.17 9.16 12.02
CA ARG A 5 -24.14 9.73 11.10
C ARG A 5 -24.39 8.82 9.89
N TRP A 6 -23.34 8.19 9.39
CA TRP A 6 -23.46 7.17 8.34
C TRP A 6 -24.36 6.01 8.80
N ASN A 7 -24.17 5.51 10.01
CA ASN A 7 -24.96 4.40 10.57
C ASN A 7 -26.46 4.74 10.63
N VAL A 8 -26.80 5.93 11.12
CA VAL A 8 -28.20 6.42 11.16
C VAL A 8 -28.83 6.45 9.77
N VAL A 9 -28.13 6.98 8.77
CA VAL A 9 -28.62 7.05 7.38
C VAL A 9 -28.83 5.64 6.81
N GLN A 10 -27.91 4.70 7.07
CA GLN A 10 -28.08 3.32 6.61
C GLN A 10 -29.27 2.65 7.28
N SER A 11 -29.46 2.80 8.59
CA SER A 11 -30.60 2.21 9.31
C SER A 11 -31.94 2.71 8.79
N ILE A 12 -32.07 4.02 8.53
CA ILE A 12 -33.26 4.59 7.89
C ILE A 12 -33.47 3.99 6.50
N GLY A 13 -32.41 3.95 5.68
CA GLY A 13 -32.48 3.37 4.33
C GLY A 13 -32.90 1.91 4.32
N LEU A 14 -32.48 1.11 5.31
CA LEU A 14 -32.92 -0.28 5.46
C LEU A 14 -34.38 -0.40 5.88
N SER A 15 -34.80 0.41 6.85
CA SER A 15 -36.20 0.47 7.29
C SER A 15 -37.15 0.89 6.16
N MET A 16 -36.70 1.78 5.27
CA MET A 16 -37.45 2.14 4.07
C MET A 16 -37.52 0.98 3.07
N LYS A 17 -36.39 0.32 2.79
CA LYS A 17 -36.33 -0.80 1.83
C LYS A 17 -37.13 -2.02 2.28
N SER A 18 -37.15 -2.34 3.58
CA SER A 18 -37.93 -3.47 4.12
C SER A 18 -39.44 -3.29 3.92
N LYS A 19 -39.91 -2.03 3.89
CA LYS A 19 -41.32 -1.70 3.61
C LYS A 19 -41.68 -1.79 2.12
N CYS A 20 -40.71 -1.91 1.22
CA CYS A 20 -40.93 -1.98 -0.22
C CYS A 20 -41.08 -3.41 -0.77
N GLY A 21 -41.01 -4.46 0.08
CA GLY A 21 -41.08 -5.86 -0.37
C GLY A 21 -39.85 -6.33 -1.18
N CYS A 22 -38.81 -5.50 -1.28
CA CYS A 22 -37.53 -5.90 -1.84
C CYS A 22 -36.82 -6.82 -0.85
N ASP A 23 -36.37 -7.98 -1.31
CA ASP A 23 -35.57 -8.92 -0.52
C ASP A 23 -34.41 -8.14 0.13
N PRO A 24 -34.11 -8.29 1.44
CA PRO A 24 -33.06 -7.52 2.12
C PRO A 24 -31.69 -7.85 1.54
N GLY A 25 -31.33 -7.22 0.43
CA GLY A 25 -30.10 -7.45 -0.29
C GLY A 25 -28.89 -7.02 0.53
N HIS A 26 -28.29 -8.00 1.23
CA HIS A 26 -26.93 -8.00 1.73
C HIS A 26 -26.49 -6.81 2.60
N SER A 27 -27.39 -6.00 3.14
CA SER A 27 -27.03 -4.76 3.84
C SER A 27 -27.67 -4.65 5.21
N ALA A 28 -27.89 -5.74 5.94
CA ALA A 28 -28.25 -5.62 7.35
C ALA A 28 -27.05 -4.99 8.11
N VAL A 29 -27.15 -3.70 8.38
CA VAL A 29 -26.32 -3.04 9.40
C VAL A 29 -26.64 -3.77 10.70
N GLY A 30 -25.62 -4.34 11.35
CA GLY A 30 -25.81 -4.98 12.65
C GLY A 30 -26.50 -4.01 13.60
N ASN A 31 -27.66 -4.40 14.10
CA ASN A 31 -28.48 -3.57 14.95
C ASN A 31 -27.74 -3.29 16.27
N PRO A 32 -27.35 -2.04 16.59
CA PRO A 32 -26.82 -1.71 17.89
C PRO A 32 -28.00 -1.31 18.80
N GLU A 33 -28.86 -2.26 19.14
CA GLU A 33 -29.90 -2.00 20.13
C GLU A 33 -29.28 -1.97 21.54
N GLY A 34 -29.35 -0.80 22.20
CA GLY A 34 -29.37 -0.75 23.68
C GLY A 34 -28.18 -0.17 24.46
N PHE A 35 -27.39 0.79 23.96
CA PHE A 35 -26.28 1.37 24.76
C PHE A 35 -26.46 2.87 25.09
N PRO A 36 -26.36 3.28 26.39
CA PRO A 36 -26.49 4.67 26.84
C PRO A 36 -25.44 5.64 26.23
N ILE A 37 -25.76 6.94 26.23
CA ILE A 37 -25.05 8.04 25.52
C ILE A 37 -23.60 8.29 26.02
N GLU A 38 -23.17 7.67 27.11
CA GLU A 38 -21.79 7.72 27.62
C GLU A 38 -20.78 6.94 26.73
N TYR A 39 -21.25 6.19 25.73
CA TYR A 39 -20.47 5.27 24.88
C TYR A 39 -20.09 5.82 23.49
N LEU A 40 -20.18 7.12 23.23
CA LEU A 40 -19.97 7.72 21.91
C LEU A 40 -18.69 7.26 21.14
N PRO A 41 -17.49 7.16 21.76
CA PRO A 41 -16.29 6.64 21.09
C PRO A 41 -16.37 5.14 20.76
N ALA A 42 -16.95 4.35 21.65
CA ALA A 42 -17.19 2.92 21.45
C ALA A 42 -18.23 2.69 20.34
N MET A 43 -19.28 3.50 20.29
CA MET A 43 -20.28 3.48 19.22
C MET A 43 -19.71 3.95 17.88
N ALA A 44 -18.85 4.97 17.87
CA ALA A 44 -18.17 5.41 16.65
C ALA A 44 -17.22 4.32 16.12
N SER A 45 -16.52 3.63 17.01
CA SER A 45 -15.67 2.49 16.69
C SER A 45 -16.47 1.29 16.19
N ALA A 46 -17.61 0.99 16.83
CA ALA A 46 -18.53 -0.06 16.41
C ALA A 46 -19.17 0.24 15.06
N ALA A 47 -19.62 1.48 14.83
CA ALA A 47 -20.17 1.92 13.54
C ALA A 47 -19.11 1.86 12.43
N ARG A 48 -17.88 2.27 12.73
CA ARG A 48 -16.74 2.13 11.82
C ARG A 48 -16.49 0.66 11.49
N TRP A 49 -16.40 -0.19 12.50
CA TRP A 49 -16.20 -1.62 12.31
C TRP A 49 -17.33 -2.25 11.50
N ALA A 50 -18.59 -1.96 11.81
CA ALA A 50 -19.75 -2.44 11.04
C ALA A 50 -19.70 -2.03 9.57
N ALA A 51 -19.20 -0.83 9.28
CA ALA A 51 -19.06 -0.32 7.91
C ALA A 51 -17.93 -1.03 7.13
N ILE A 52 -16.75 -1.18 7.74
CA ILE A 52 -15.50 -1.57 7.05
C ILE A 52 -15.08 -3.02 7.26
N ARG A 53 -15.70 -3.77 8.18
CA ARG A 53 -15.41 -5.19 8.39
C ARG A 53 -15.64 -6.00 7.10
N PRO A 54 -15.01 -7.18 6.95
CA PRO A 54 -15.38 -8.17 5.95
C PRO A 54 -16.90 -8.36 5.84
N GLY A 55 -17.45 -8.27 4.64
CA GLY A 55 -18.90 -8.33 4.38
C GLY A 55 -19.68 -7.06 4.75
N GLY A 56 -19.04 -6.05 5.33
CA GLY A 56 -19.60 -4.75 5.61
C GLY A 56 -19.92 -3.96 4.32
N PRO A 57 -20.87 -3.02 4.36
CA PRO A 57 -21.30 -2.30 3.16
C PRO A 57 -20.20 -1.45 2.53
N MET A 58 -19.32 -0.79 3.31
CA MET A 58 -18.21 -0.03 2.74
C MET A 58 -17.12 -0.97 2.20
N ALA A 59 -16.81 -2.04 2.93
CA ALA A 59 -15.88 -3.07 2.45
C ALA A 59 -16.31 -3.62 1.09
N LYS A 60 -17.56 -4.04 0.95
CA LYS A 60 -18.10 -4.58 -0.32
C LYS A 60 -18.16 -3.55 -1.44
N ARG A 61 -18.60 -2.32 -1.13
CA ARG A 61 -18.83 -1.29 -2.14
C ARG A 61 -17.54 -0.68 -2.66
N PHE A 62 -16.60 -0.40 -1.76
CA PHE A 62 -15.44 0.43 -2.06
C PHE A 62 -14.12 -0.31 -1.98
N PHE A 63 -13.93 -1.28 -1.08
CA PHE A 63 -12.60 -1.86 -0.85
C PHE A 63 -12.36 -3.19 -1.55
N ALA A 64 -13.35 -4.08 -1.57
CA ALA A 64 -13.18 -5.45 -2.04
C ALA A 64 -12.78 -5.57 -3.53
N ARG A 65 -12.96 -4.52 -4.33
CA ARG A 65 -12.61 -4.51 -5.76
C ARG A 65 -11.15 -4.15 -6.01
N HIS A 66 -10.45 -3.60 -5.02
CA HIS A 66 -9.07 -3.18 -5.18
C HIS A 66 -8.12 -4.37 -4.88
N PRO A 67 -7.11 -4.59 -5.72
CA PRO A 67 -6.12 -5.64 -5.48
C PRO A 67 -5.27 -5.28 -4.25
N THR A 68 -4.81 -6.32 -3.54
CA THR A 68 -3.84 -6.18 -2.44
C THR A 68 -2.42 -5.97 -2.98
N VAL A 69 -2.14 -6.55 -4.15
CA VAL A 69 -0.87 -6.44 -4.88
C VAL A 69 -1.19 -6.13 -6.34
N LEU A 70 -0.66 -5.04 -6.88
CA LEU A 70 -0.92 -4.59 -8.24
C LEU A 70 0.39 -4.44 -9.00
N GLN A 71 0.46 -4.89 -10.26
CA GLN A 71 1.56 -4.60 -11.16
C GLN A 71 1.07 -3.65 -12.26
N VAL A 72 1.82 -2.56 -12.50
CA VAL A 72 1.61 -1.64 -13.63
C VAL A 72 2.96 -1.47 -14.32
N GLY A 73 3.05 -1.91 -15.57
CA GLY A 73 4.35 -2.01 -16.26
C GLY A 73 5.32 -2.88 -15.47
N SER A 74 6.52 -2.36 -15.22
CA SER A 74 7.57 -2.99 -14.43
C SER A 74 7.47 -2.76 -12.92
N THR A 75 6.45 -2.04 -12.46
CA THR A 75 6.33 -1.61 -11.05
C THR A 75 5.26 -2.41 -10.30
N LEU A 76 5.67 -3.06 -9.21
CA LEU A 76 4.79 -3.70 -8.24
C LEU A 76 4.40 -2.73 -7.12
N PHE A 77 3.11 -2.64 -6.80
CA PHE A 77 2.56 -1.87 -5.69
C PHE A 77 2.01 -2.82 -4.63
N VAL A 78 2.51 -2.70 -3.40
CA VAL A 78 2.10 -3.52 -2.26
C VAL A 78 2.27 -2.70 -0.96
N HIS A 79 1.34 -2.83 -0.01
CA HIS A 79 1.37 -1.97 1.18
C HIS A 79 2.62 -2.19 2.06
N GLY A 80 2.96 -3.45 2.39
CA GLY A 80 4.16 -3.78 3.16
C GLY A 80 5.31 -4.34 2.30
N GLY A 81 5.04 -5.37 1.51
CA GLY A 81 6.06 -6.01 0.65
C GLY A 81 5.67 -7.42 0.19
N LEU A 82 6.30 -7.90 -0.88
CA LEU A 82 6.21 -9.31 -1.31
C LEU A 82 7.43 -10.10 -0.84
N LEU A 83 7.20 -11.20 -0.13
CA LEU A 83 8.25 -12.14 0.26
C LEU A 83 8.25 -13.33 -0.70
N PRO A 84 9.33 -14.14 -0.76
CA PRO A 84 9.37 -15.33 -1.63
C PRO A 84 8.15 -16.24 -1.46
N ASP A 85 7.73 -16.50 -0.22
CA ASP A 85 6.54 -17.29 0.10
C ASP A 85 5.26 -16.72 -0.50
N HIS A 86 5.14 -15.39 -0.63
CA HIS A 86 3.98 -14.74 -1.26
C HIS A 86 3.96 -14.93 -2.77
N VAL A 87 5.13 -14.87 -3.41
CA VAL A 87 5.26 -15.13 -4.86
C VAL A 87 4.91 -16.59 -5.14
N GLN A 88 5.46 -17.52 -4.35
CA GLN A 88 5.14 -18.94 -4.43
C GLN A 88 3.65 -19.23 -4.19
N TYR A 89 3.02 -18.50 -3.26
CA TYR A 89 1.58 -18.61 -3.02
C TYR A 89 0.74 -18.13 -4.22
N GLY A 90 1.26 -17.18 -4.98
CA GLY A 90 0.69 -16.64 -6.21
C GLY A 90 -0.10 -15.35 -5.97
N VAL A 91 0.35 -14.25 -6.62
CA VAL A 91 -0.24 -12.91 -6.52
C VAL A 91 -1.74 -12.90 -6.85
N ASN A 92 -2.15 -13.61 -7.91
CA ASN A 92 -3.56 -13.71 -8.30
C ASN A 92 -4.41 -14.38 -7.22
N LYS A 93 -3.85 -15.39 -6.54
CA LYS A 93 -4.53 -16.09 -5.44
C LYS A 93 -4.66 -15.19 -4.21
N ILE A 94 -3.62 -14.44 -3.86
CA ILE A 94 -3.66 -13.42 -2.79
C ILE A 94 -4.81 -12.44 -3.07
N ASN A 95 -4.83 -11.81 -4.24
CA ASN A 95 -5.86 -10.84 -4.59
C ASN A 95 -7.27 -11.44 -4.55
N LYS A 96 -7.45 -12.64 -5.09
CA LYS A 96 -8.74 -13.34 -5.10
C LYS A 96 -9.24 -13.65 -3.69
N GLU A 97 -8.40 -14.24 -2.83
CA GLU A 97 -8.78 -14.60 -1.47
C GLU A 97 -9.01 -13.38 -0.58
N SER A 98 -8.17 -12.34 -0.70
CA SER A 98 -8.39 -11.04 -0.04
C SER A 98 -9.74 -10.44 -0.42
N GLN A 99 -10.06 -10.42 -1.71
CA GLN A 99 -11.35 -9.93 -2.20
C GLN A 99 -12.52 -10.77 -1.66
N MET A 100 -12.44 -12.10 -1.75
CA MET A 100 -13.50 -12.99 -1.25
C MET A 100 -13.73 -12.79 0.26
N TRP A 101 -12.65 -12.67 1.02
CA TRP A 101 -12.73 -12.37 2.45
C TRP A 101 -13.38 -11.01 2.70
N MET A 102 -12.93 -9.94 2.03
CA MET A 102 -13.53 -8.60 2.16
C MET A 102 -15.01 -8.54 1.77
N LEU A 103 -15.42 -9.37 0.80
CA LEU A 103 -16.83 -9.52 0.42
C LEU A 103 -17.68 -10.26 1.47
N GLY A 104 -17.05 -10.90 2.47
CA GLY A 104 -17.71 -11.74 3.46
C GLY A 104 -18.16 -13.09 2.90
N ASN A 105 -17.44 -13.63 1.92
CA ASN A 105 -17.76 -14.91 1.30
C ASN A 105 -17.64 -16.06 2.33
N SER A 106 -18.66 -16.92 2.40
CA SER A 106 -18.74 -18.03 3.37
C SER A 106 -17.66 -19.11 3.20
N GLN A 107 -16.99 -19.17 2.04
CA GLN A 107 -15.88 -20.07 1.77
C GLN A 107 -14.58 -19.62 2.47
N ILE A 108 -14.41 -18.33 2.74
CA ILE A 108 -13.23 -17.76 3.41
C ILE A 108 -13.67 -17.13 4.73
N ARG A 109 -13.84 -17.97 5.75
CA ARG A 109 -14.35 -17.54 7.06
C ARG A 109 -13.29 -16.81 7.91
N ASN A 110 -12.03 -17.21 7.76
CA ASN A 110 -10.91 -16.64 8.50
C ASN A 110 -10.12 -15.66 7.63
N ILE A 111 -9.41 -14.74 8.26
CA ILE A 111 -8.45 -13.88 7.56
C ILE A 111 -7.44 -14.76 6.80
N PRO A 112 -7.21 -14.52 5.50
CA PRO A 112 -6.16 -15.23 4.76
C PRO A 112 -4.81 -15.08 5.45
N ARG A 113 -4.03 -16.16 5.56
CA ARG A 113 -2.74 -16.16 6.26
C ARG A 113 -1.78 -15.10 5.70
N VAL A 114 -1.83 -14.86 4.39
CA VAL A 114 -1.04 -13.83 3.70
C VAL A 114 -1.37 -12.39 4.13
N LEU A 115 -2.49 -12.16 4.82
CA LEU A 115 -2.90 -10.86 5.36
C LEU A 115 -2.68 -10.72 6.87
N ALA A 116 -2.26 -11.78 7.56
CA ALA A 116 -2.16 -11.82 9.01
C ALA A 116 -0.73 -12.08 9.50
N GLY A 117 -0.31 -11.34 10.52
CA GLY A 117 1.00 -11.47 11.15
C GLY A 117 2.09 -10.61 10.51
N LYS A 118 3.24 -10.54 11.16
CA LYS A 118 4.34 -9.62 10.81
C LYS A 118 4.89 -9.78 9.38
N ASN A 119 4.79 -10.97 8.81
CA ASN A 119 5.33 -11.27 7.48
C ASN A 119 4.27 -11.14 6.38
N ALA A 120 3.04 -10.77 6.69
CA ALA A 120 1.96 -10.64 5.71
C ALA A 120 2.23 -9.53 4.68
N VAL A 121 1.61 -9.64 3.49
CA VAL A 121 1.81 -8.70 2.38
C VAL A 121 1.54 -7.23 2.73
N VAL A 122 0.64 -6.99 3.69
CA VAL A 122 0.26 -5.65 4.16
C VAL A 122 0.99 -5.22 5.44
N TRP A 123 1.81 -6.06 6.06
CA TRP A 123 2.42 -5.78 7.37
C TRP A 123 3.95 -5.89 7.39
N THR A 124 4.53 -6.64 6.45
CA THR A 124 5.98 -6.81 6.41
C THR A 124 6.71 -5.49 6.22
N ARG A 125 7.88 -5.39 6.86
CA ARG A 125 8.78 -4.23 6.80
C ARG A 125 10.12 -4.55 6.15
N GLU A 126 10.26 -5.76 5.62
CA GLU A 126 11.51 -6.34 5.11
C GLU A 126 12.26 -5.41 4.12
N TYR A 127 11.53 -4.60 3.35
CA TYR A 127 12.10 -3.70 2.35
C TYR A 127 11.91 -2.21 2.68
N SER A 128 11.52 -1.89 3.91
CA SER A 128 11.18 -0.52 4.32
C SER A 128 11.96 -0.02 5.54
N TRP A 129 12.86 -0.83 6.10
CA TRP A 129 13.77 -0.39 7.17
C TRP A 129 14.62 0.79 6.70
N GLU A 130 14.78 1.82 7.54
CA GLU A 130 15.45 3.07 7.16
C GLU A 130 16.91 2.84 6.79
N GLU A 131 17.61 2.05 7.59
CA GLU A 131 19.00 1.66 7.39
C GLU A 131 19.15 0.76 6.15
N PRO A 132 19.89 1.19 5.12
CA PRO A 132 20.03 0.43 3.87
C PRO A 132 20.59 -0.99 4.07
N LYS A 133 21.44 -1.18 5.09
CA LYS A 133 22.00 -2.49 5.47
C LYS A 133 20.95 -3.48 5.96
N ASP A 134 19.81 -3.00 6.44
CA ASP A 134 18.73 -3.82 6.98
C ASP A 134 17.72 -4.20 5.88
N CYS A 135 17.85 -3.62 4.68
CA CYS A 135 17.09 -4.01 3.51
C CYS A 135 17.77 -5.19 2.81
N ASN A 136 17.12 -6.35 2.80
CA ASN A 136 17.65 -7.55 2.16
C ASN A 136 17.50 -7.49 0.63
N CYS A 137 18.42 -6.80 -0.05
CA CYS A 137 18.38 -6.58 -1.49
C CYS A 137 18.46 -7.86 -2.32
N GLU A 138 19.17 -8.89 -1.85
CA GLU A 138 19.23 -10.19 -2.53
C GLU A 138 17.86 -10.88 -2.54
N LYS A 139 17.17 -10.86 -1.40
CA LYS A 139 15.81 -11.38 -1.28
C LYS A 139 14.82 -10.59 -2.13
N LEU A 140 14.91 -9.26 -2.11
CA LEU A 140 14.08 -8.40 -2.97
C LEU A 140 14.31 -8.74 -4.45
N LYS A 141 15.57 -8.86 -4.87
CA LYS A 141 15.91 -9.23 -6.23
C LYS A 141 15.31 -10.58 -6.62
N ALA A 142 15.45 -11.60 -5.76
CA ALA A 142 14.87 -12.91 -6.02
C ALA A 142 13.34 -12.86 -6.16
N VAL A 143 12.67 -11.99 -5.40
CA VAL A 143 11.22 -11.76 -5.51
C VAL A 143 10.87 -11.09 -6.84
N LEU A 144 11.59 -10.05 -7.24
CA LEU A 144 11.36 -9.35 -8.51
C LEU A 144 11.60 -10.26 -9.71
N ASP A 145 12.72 -10.98 -9.72
CA ASP A 145 13.07 -11.93 -10.78
C ASP A 145 12.03 -13.06 -10.91
N ALA A 146 11.36 -13.43 -9.82
CA ALA A 146 10.31 -14.46 -9.81
C ALA A 146 8.93 -13.93 -10.27
N VAL A 147 8.73 -12.62 -10.36
CA VAL A 147 7.49 -12.00 -10.85
C VAL A 147 7.71 -11.51 -12.29
N PRO A 148 7.05 -12.12 -13.30
CA PRO A 148 7.30 -11.78 -14.69
C PRO A 148 7.13 -10.29 -15.00
N GLY A 149 8.19 -9.71 -15.56
CA GLY A 149 8.23 -8.31 -15.99
C GLY A 149 8.25 -7.29 -14.86
N ALA A 150 8.58 -7.67 -13.62
CA ALA A 150 8.76 -6.72 -12.52
C ALA A 150 10.23 -6.34 -12.35
N ASP A 151 10.50 -5.03 -12.33
CA ASP A 151 11.84 -4.47 -12.11
C ASP A 151 11.96 -3.76 -10.76
N ARG A 152 10.83 -3.28 -10.22
CA ARG A 152 10.82 -2.50 -8.97
C ARG A 152 9.55 -2.72 -8.14
N MET A 153 9.66 -2.42 -6.85
CA MET A 153 8.56 -2.50 -5.89
C MET A 153 8.34 -1.14 -5.21
N VAL A 154 7.09 -0.73 -5.06
CA VAL A 154 6.67 0.44 -4.31
C VAL A 154 5.96 -0.03 -3.04
N VAL A 155 6.46 0.42 -1.89
CA VAL A 155 6.01 0.00 -0.56
C VAL A 155 5.66 1.19 0.32
N GLY A 156 4.72 1.00 1.24
CA GLY A 156 4.39 1.95 2.29
C GLY A 156 4.59 1.33 3.67
N HIS A 157 3.59 1.52 4.56
CA HIS A 157 3.45 0.90 5.89
C HIS A 157 4.47 1.34 6.95
N THR A 158 5.73 1.54 6.55
CA THR A 158 6.82 1.99 7.41
C THR A 158 7.16 3.42 7.05
N ILE A 159 6.89 4.33 7.99
CA ILE A 159 7.16 5.76 7.85
C ILE A 159 8.64 5.98 7.51
N GLN A 160 8.89 6.84 6.53
CA GLN A 160 10.19 7.33 6.14
C GLN A 160 10.29 8.80 6.56
N ASP A 161 10.98 9.08 7.65
CA ASP A 161 11.01 10.44 8.23
C ASP A 161 11.70 11.46 7.30
N ALA A 162 12.65 11.00 6.47
CA ALA A 162 13.31 11.82 5.46
C ALA A 162 12.48 12.04 4.17
N GLY A 163 11.25 11.51 4.11
CA GLY A 163 10.40 11.55 2.93
C GLY A 163 10.60 10.35 2.01
N ILE A 164 10.01 10.42 0.80
CA ILE A 164 10.09 9.36 -0.19
C ILE A 164 11.55 9.13 -0.57
N ASN A 165 11.96 7.88 -0.60
CA ASN A 165 13.32 7.50 -0.96
C ASN A 165 13.33 6.15 -1.71
N SER A 166 14.51 5.75 -2.16
CA SER A 166 14.75 4.45 -2.79
C SER A 166 15.77 3.64 -1.98
N ALA A 167 15.78 2.33 -2.17
CA ALA A 167 16.83 1.43 -1.70
C ALA A 167 17.13 0.35 -2.74
N CYS A 168 18.21 -0.40 -2.52
CA CYS A 168 18.65 -1.48 -3.40
C CYS A 168 18.80 -1.04 -4.87
N ASN A 169 19.46 0.10 -5.10
CA ASN A 169 19.70 0.67 -6.43
C ASN A 169 18.41 0.87 -7.26
N GLY A 170 17.34 1.36 -6.62
CA GLY A 170 16.07 1.65 -7.29
C GLY A 170 15.13 0.44 -7.43
N MET A 171 15.50 -0.74 -6.91
CA MET A 171 14.60 -1.91 -6.90
C MET A 171 13.43 -1.73 -5.93
N VAL A 172 13.52 -0.87 -4.93
CA VAL A 172 12.40 -0.53 -4.04
C VAL A 172 12.29 0.98 -3.79
N TYR A 173 11.06 1.49 -3.85
CA TYR A 173 10.68 2.85 -3.47
C TYR A 173 9.78 2.81 -2.23
N ARG A 174 10.21 3.52 -1.19
CA ARG A 174 9.52 3.59 0.11
C ARG A 174 8.77 4.92 0.18
N ILE A 175 7.44 4.88 0.11
CA ILE A 175 6.61 6.08 -0.15
C ILE A 175 5.77 6.56 1.04
N ASP A 176 5.79 5.86 2.16
CA ASP A 176 5.03 6.28 3.34
C ASP A 176 5.80 7.37 4.10
N VAL A 177 5.39 8.63 3.92
CA VAL A 177 6.01 9.78 4.59
C VAL A 177 5.36 10.12 5.93
N GLY A 178 4.38 9.35 6.39
CA GLY A 178 3.70 9.64 7.66
C GLY A 178 2.73 10.83 7.60
N MET A 179 2.13 11.11 6.43
CA MET A 179 1.32 12.32 6.14
C MET A 179 0.06 12.53 7.02
N SER A 180 -0.32 11.55 7.83
CA SER A 180 -1.52 11.66 8.67
C SER A 180 -1.18 12.34 10.01
N LYS A 181 -2.11 13.17 10.51
CA LYS A 181 -2.03 13.78 11.85
C LYS A 181 -1.79 12.80 13.00
N GLY A 182 -2.23 11.55 12.84
CA GLY A 182 -2.05 10.49 13.85
C GLY A 182 -0.72 9.75 13.74
N CYS A 183 0.12 10.12 12.77
CA CYS A 183 1.43 9.52 12.52
C CYS A 183 2.51 10.60 12.71
N GLY A 184 3.01 11.19 11.62
CA GLY A 184 4.02 12.26 11.67
C GLY A 184 3.49 13.67 11.37
N ASP A 185 2.28 13.79 10.80
CA ASP A 185 1.76 15.07 10.27
C ASP A 185 2.73 15.76 9.29
N HIS A 186 3.51 14.96 8.57
CA HIS A 186 4.51 15.45 7.61
C HIS A 186 3.86 15.90 6.29
N ASP A 187 4.57 16.76 5.56
CA ASP A 187 4.14 17.21 4.23
C ASP A 187 3.99 16.03 3.25
N VAL A 188 2.91 16.08 2.46
CA VAL A 188 2.66 15.09 1.41
C VAL A 188 3.75 15.15 0.35
N GLN A 189 4.25 13.98 -0.05
CA GLN A 189 5.10 13.81 -1.23
C GLN A 189 4.46 12.83 -2.21
N VAL A 190 4.88 12.90 -3.48
CA VAL A 190 4.35 12.06 -4.56
C VAL A 190 5.51 11.37 -5.27
N LEU A 191 5.37 10.07 -5.52
CA LEU A 191 6.21 9.34 -6.46
C LEU A 191 5.53 9.39 -7.84
N GLU A 192 6.15 10.07 -8.79
CA GLU A 192 5.72 10.14 -10.18
C GLU A 192 6.53 9.14 -11.02
N ILE A 193 5.82 8.31 -11.79
CA ILE A 193 6.40 7.30 -12.70
C ILE A 193 5.90 7.62 -14.11
N LEU A 194 6.79 8.07 -14.99
CA LEU A 194 6.45 8.42 -16.37
C LEU A 194 6.95 7.34 -17.31
N GLU A 195 6.04 6.81 -18.14
CA GLU A 195 6.31 5.80 -19.16
C GLU A 195 7.09 4.58 -18.66
N ASP A 196 6.91 4.23 -17.37
CA ASP A 196 7.61 3.14 -16.68
C ASP A 196 9.14 3.32 -16.56
N LYS A 197 9.67 4.49 -16.95
CA LYS A 197 11.11 4.75 -17.09
C LYS A 197 11.62 5.85 -16.16
N GLU A 198 10.95 6.98 -16.12
CA GLU A 198 11.41 8.12 -15.32
C GLU A 198 10.75 8.10 -13.95
N ILE A 199 11.56 8.23 -12.90
CA ILE A 199 11.08 8.29 -11.53
C ILE A 199 11.39 9.65 -10.93
N ARG A 200 10.34 10.35 -10.51
CA ARG A 200 10.45 11.65 -9.88
C ARG A 200 9.79 11.64 -8.52
N ARG A 201 10.40 12.37 -7.59
CA ARG A 201 9.78 12.71 -6.32
C ARG A 201 9.28 14.13 -6.41
N LEU A 202 8.01 14.34 -6.10
CA LEU A 202 7.39 15.65 -6.06
C LEU A 202 7.07 16.03 -4.61
N GLY A 203 7.30 17.29 -4.28
CA GLY A 203 6.85 17.94 -3.05
C GLY A 203 6.21 19.29 -3.38
N TRP A 204 6.18 20.20 -2.40
CA TRP A 204 5.52 21.49 -2.54
C TRP A 204 6.51 22.65 -2.42
N ASP A 205 6.31 23.72 -3.18
CA ASP A 205 7.01 24.99 -3.01
C ASP A 205 6.35 25.86 -1.92
N ALA A 206 6.94 27.02 -1.64
CA ALA A 206 6.43 27.96 -0.63
C ALA A 206 5.02 28.51 -0.95
N ASN A 207 4.56 28.36 -2.20
CA ASN A 207 3.24 28.79 -2.66
C ASN A 207 2.26 27.61 -2.80
N GLY A 208 2.63 26.40 -2.37
CA GLY A 208 1.83 25.19 -2.49
C GLY A 208 1.75 24.62 -3.91
N LYS A 209 2.67 24.97 -4.82
CA LYS A 209 2.75 24.36 -6.16
C LYS A 209 3.61 23.10 -6.14
N PRO A 210 3.24 22.06 -6.91
CA PRO A 210 4.08 20.88 -7.07
C PRO A 210 5.46 21.25 -7.61
N LYS A 211 6.53 20.70 -7.01
CA LYS A 211 7.91 20.85 -7.47
C LYS A 211 8.63 19.51 -7.42
N VAL A 212 9.53 19.27 -8.37
CA VAL A 212 10.43 18.11 -8.32
C VAL A 212 11.44 18.32 -7.18
N ILE A 213 11.54 17.33 -6.29
CA ILE A 213 12.46 17.30 -5.15
C ILE A 213 13.51 16.18 -5.26
N GLY A 214 13.41 15.33 -6.29
CA GLY A 214 14.39 14.30 -6.60
C GLY A 214 14.10 13.61 -7.94
N HIS A 215 15.14 13.12 -8.59
CA HIS A 215 15.09 12.47 -9.90
C HIS A 215 15.96 11.22 -9.92
N GLU A 216 15.44 10.12 -10.44
CA GLU A 216 16.21 8.92 -10.75
C GLU A 216 15.90 8.52 -12.20
N ASP A 217 16.92 8.62 -13.06
CA ASP A 217 16.85 8.19 -14.44
C ASP A 217 17.17 6.70 -14.53
N ALA A 218 16.24 5.88 -15.03
CA ALA A 218 16.47 4.46 -15.30
C ALA A 218 17.68 4.18 -16.22
N TRP A 219 18.19 5.21 -16.91
CA TRP A 219 19.36 5.14 -17.78
C TRP A 219 20.71 5.46 -17.11
N THR A 220 20.74 5.84 -15.82
CA THR A 220 22.02 6.16 -15.13
C THR A 220 22.79 4.95 -14.61
N LEU A 221 22.33 3.72 -14.88
CA LEU A 221 23.06 2.48 -14.56
C LEU A 221 24.26 2.17 -15.49
N ASN A 222 24.59 3.05 -16.45
CA ASN A 222 25.74 2.86 -17.36
C ASN A 222 26.92 3.85 -17.18
N THR A 223 26.98 4.62 -16.10
CA THR A 223 28.12 5.54 -15.84
C THR A 223 29.25 4.94 -15.00
N PHE A 224 29.35 3.61 -14.90
CA PHE A 224 30.45 2.92 -14.19
C PHE A 224 31.66 2.54 -15.08
N PHE A 225 31.87 3.23 -16.20
CA PHE A 225 33.09 3.11 -17.04
C PHE A 225 33.91 4.41 -17.17
N GLY A 226 33.71 5.40 -16.28
CA GLY A 226 34.48 6.64 -16.27
C GLY A 226 35.79 6.62 -15.46
N ALA A 227 36.03 5.61 -14.62
CA ALA A 227 37.08 5.66 -13.59
C ALA A 227 38.33 4.79 -13.84
N VAL A 228 38.56 4.27 -15.06
CA VAL A 228 39.73 3.40 -15.36
C VAL A 228 40.67 3.97 -16.45
N ARG A 229 40.56 5.26 -16.83
CA ARG A 229 41.51 5.88 -17.78
C ARG A 229 42.45 6.95 -17.23
N SER A 230 42.47 7.19 -15.92
CA SER A 230 43.41 8.17 -15.31
C SER A 230 44.62 7.53 -14.61
N ALA A 231 44.84 6.23 -14.78
CA ALA A 231 45.97 5.50 -14.16
C ALA A 231 46.75 4.68 -15.20
N VAL A 232 47.25 5.32 -16.27
CA VAL A 232 48.39 4.80 -17.03
C VAL A 232 49.40 5.93 -17.22
N GLY A 233 50.35 5.95 -16.28
CA GLY A 233 51.76 6.30 -16.41
C GLY A 233 52.18 7.29 -17.49
N SER A 234 52.52 8.49 -17.04
CA SER A 234 53.58 9.32 -17.61
C SER A 234 54.92 8.55 -17.66
N ALA A 235 55.33 8.12 -18.85
CA ALA A 235 56.72 7.76 -19.14
C ALA A 235 57.35 8.87 -19.98
N LYS A 236 58.38 9.53 -19.43
CA LYS A 236 59.23 10.49 -20.15
C LYS A 236 60.25 9.74 -21.03
N PRO A 237 60.64 10.29 -22.19
CA PRO A 237 61.70 9.72 -23.00
C PRO A 237 63.09 10.15 -22.49
N ALA A 238 64.05 9.23 -22.57
CA ALA A 238 65.48 9.48 -22.61
C ALA A 238 66.03 8.74 -23.84
#